data_AF-A0A821ICZ8-F1
#
_entry.id   AF-A0A821ICZ8-F1
#
_cell.length_a   1.000
_cell.length_b   1.000
_cell.length_c   1.000
_cell.angle_alpha   90.00
_cell.angle_beta   90.00
_cell.angle_gamma   90.00
#
_symmetry.space_group_name_H-M   'P 1'
#
loop_
_entity.id
_entity.type
_entity.pdbx_description
1 polymer ?
#
loop_
_entity_poly.entity_id
_entity_poly.type
_entity_poly.pdbx_seq_one_letter_code
_entity_poly.pdbx_strand_id
1 'polypeptide(L)' 'MRVPRMLVKTSNIDPSADQITMRRSHPWVNNFNEWIISAGRSNMDIKFIWTGDDVQALVYYITDYVTKNQVWLST' A
#
# COMPACT_ATOMS: atom_id res chain seq x y z
N MET A 1 -3.47 2.66 -5.96
CA MET A 1 -2.29 1.82 -5.61
C MET A 1 -1.46 1.52 -6.86
N ARG A 2 -0.52 2.40 -7.24
CA ARG A 2 0.31 2.26 -8.44
C ARG A 2 1.74 1.90 -8.06
N VAL A 3 2.32 0.90 -8.74
CA VAL A 3 3.74 0.52 -8.65
C VAL A 3 4.39 0.73 -10.02
N PRO A 4 5.65 1.17 -10.10
CA PRO A 4 6.56 1.54 -9.00
C PRO A 4 6.18 2.87 -8.33
N ARG A 5 6.48 3.00 -7.03
CA ARG A 5 6.18 4.22 -6.26
C ARG A 5 7.33 5.21 -6.29
N MET A 6 7.00 6.51 -6.25
CA MET A 6 8.01 7.56 -6.12
C MET A 6 8.76 7.43 -4.80
N LEU A 7 10.09 7.49 -4.87
CA LEU A 7 10.97 7.50 -3.69
C LEU A 7 11.11 8.92 -3.18
N VAL A 8 10.89 9.09 -1.88
CA VAL A 8 11.20 10.33 -1.16
C VAL A 8 12.34 10.07 -0.18
N LYS A 9 13.27 11.02 -0.05
CA LYS A 9 14.47 10.87 0.79
C LYS A 9 14.17 10.92 2.29
N THR A 10 13.12 11.63 2.69
CA THR A 10 12.71 11.83 4.08
C THR A 10 11.19 11.78 4.16
N SER A 11 10.66 11.27 5.28
CA SER A 11 9.22 11.32 5.52
C SER A 11 8.80 12.75 5.81
N ASN A 12 7.72 13.22 5.17
CA ASN A 12 7.21 14.57 5.31
C ASN A 12 5.68 14.55 5.35
N ILE A 13 5.12 15.45 6.17
CA ILE A 13 3.68 15.69 6.27
C ILE A 13 3.46 17.04 5.62
N ASP A 14 2.75 17.07 4.48
CA ASP A 14 2.36 18.33 3.85
C ASP A 14 0.95 18.72 4.32
N PRO A 15 0.81 19.75 5.17
CA PRO A 15 -0.49 20.18 5.69
C PRO A 15 -1.37 20.84 4.62
N SER A 16 -0.78 21.29 3.51
CA SER A 16 -1.50 21.99 2.44
C SER A 16 -2.09 21.04 1.40
N ALA A 17 -1.42 19.91 1.16
CA ALA A 17 -1.88 18.85 0.27
C ALA A 17 -2.66 17.73 0.99
N ASP A 18 -2.75 17.79 2.32
CA ASP A 18 -3.29 16.72 3.20
C ASP A 18 -2.69 15.34 2.87
N GLN A 19 -1.39 15.34 2.58
CA GLN A 19 -0.66 14.18 2.12
C GLN A 19 0.55 13.89 3.03
N ILE A 20 0.63 12.64 3.46
CA ILE A 20 1.76 12.13 4.21
C ILE A 20 2.60 11.27 3.28
N THR A 21 3.83 11.72 3.04
CA THR A 21 4.82 10.97 2.28
C THR A 21 5.81 10.33 3.25
N MET A 22 6.11 9.05 3.03
CA MET A 22 7.09 8.36 3.87
C MET A 22 8.26 7.87 3.04
N ARG A 23 9.47 8.00 3.61
CA ARG A 23 10.72 7.49 3.03
C ARG A 23 10.62 5.98 2.83
N ARG A 24 11.09 5.47 1.69
CA ARG A 24 11.17 4.03 1.40
C ARG A 24 12.58 3.67 0.93
N SER A 25 12.98 2.41 1.14
CA SER A 25 14.26 1.90 0.64
C SER A 25 14.24 1.55 -0.84
N HIS A 26 13.09 1.12 -1.37
CA HIS A 26 12.96 0.69 -2.76
C HIS A 26 11.53 0.94 -3.32
N PRO A 27 11.36 1.29 -4.62
CA PRO A 27 10.06 1.66 -5.20
C PRO A 27 8.99 0.56 -5.16
N TRP A 28 9.45 -0.70 -5.13
CA TRP A 28 8.64 -1.91 -5.11
C TRP A 28 8.37 -2.43 -3.69
N VAL A 29 9.02 -1.82 -2.72
CA VAL A 29 8.98 -2.23 -1.32
C VAL A 29 8.03 -1.29 -0.57
N ASN A 30 7.24 -1.85 0.34
CA ASN A 30 6.38 -1.03 1.18
C ASN A 30 7.20 -0.28 2.23
N ASN A 31 6.66 0.81 2.78
CA ASN A 31 7.33 1.47 3.88
C ASN A 31 7.13 0.63 5.16
N PHE A 32 8.12 -0.18 5.49
CA PHE A 32 8.01 -1.18 6.55
C PHE A 32 8.27 -0.58 7.94
N ASN A 33 7.49 -1.04 8.91
CA ASN A 33 7.80 -0.91 10.33
C ASN A 33 8.39 -2.26 10.80
N GLU A 34 9.61 -2.24 11.32
CA GLU A 34 10.34 -3.44 11.76
C GLU A 34 9.57 -4.28 12.79
N TRP A 35 8.85 -3.61 13.70
CA TRP A 35 8.10 -4.25 14.77
C TRP A 35 6.91 -5.05 14.23
N ILE A 36 6.25 -4.52 13.21
CA ILE A 36 5.07 -5.15 12.60
C ILE A 36 5.47 -6.40 11.82
N ILE A 37 6.60 -6.38 11.11
CA ILE A 37 7.13 -7.57 10.43
C ILE A 37 7.52 -8.64 11.44
N SER A 38 8.23 -8.23 12.50
CA SER A 38 8.66 -9.16 13.56
C SER A 38 7.46 -9.85 14.23
N ALA A 39 6.35 -9.13 14.42
CA ALA A 39 5.13 -9.68 15.00
C ALA A 39 4.34 -10.54 14.00
N GLY A 40 4.14 -10.06 12.76
CA GLY A 40 3.30 -10.72 11.76
C GLY A 40 3.95 -11.93 11.08
N ARG A 41 5.28 -12.05 11.13
CA ARG A 41 6.09 -13.12 10.49
C ARG A 41 5.71 -13.41 9.02
N SER A 42 5.11 -12.43 8.34
CA SER A 42 4.58 -12.54 6.99
C SER A 42 4.74 -11.21 6.27
N ASN A 43 4.73 -11.25 4.93
CA ASN A 43 4.86 -10.06 4.10
C ASN A 43 3.54 -9.27 4.12
N MET A 44 3.44 -8.26 4.97
CA MET A 44 2.24 -7.45 5.16
C MET A 44 2.23 -6.23 4.23
N ASP A 45 1.15 -6.02 3.48
CA ASP A 45 0.92 -4.78 2.72
C ASP A 45 0.12 -3.74 3.53
N ILE A 46 0.68 -3.29 4.65
CA ILE A 46 0.05 -2.27 5.51
C ILE A 46 0.34 -0.87 4.97
N LYS A 47 -0.71 -0.09 4.71
CA LYS A 47 -0.61 1.32 4.32
C LYS A 47 -1.56 2.17 5.14
N PHE A 48 -1.08 3.34 5.55
CA PHE A 48 -1.94 4.42 6.00
C PHE A 48 -2.54 5.11 4.77
N ILE A 49 -3.84 5.38 4.83
CA ILE A 49 -4.59 6.04 3.78
C ILE A 49 -5.17 7.32 4.38
N TRP A 50 -4.77 8.46 3.82
CA TRP A 50 -5.15 9.78 4.34
C TRP A 50 -6.08 10.52 3.36
N THR A 51 -5.95 10.26 2.06
CA THR A 51 -6.70 10.96 1.01
C THR A 51 -7.83 10.09 0.45
N GLY A 52 -8.98 10.70 0.14
CA GLY A 52 -10.16 10.00 -0.42
C GLY A 52 -9.88 9.23 -1.71
N ASP A 53 -9.04 9.78 -2.59
CA ASP A 53 -8.65 9.11 -3.85
C ASP A 53 -7.90 7.80 -3.61
N ASP A 54 -7.05 7.77 -2.58
CA ASP A 54 -6.32 6.56 -2.19
C ASP A 54 -7.26 5.52 -1.57
N VAL A 55 -8.28 5.96 -0.81
CA VAL A 55 -9.34 5.08 -0.29
C VAL A 55 -10.10 4.44 -1.46
N GLN A 56 -10.54 5.25 -2.42
CA GLN A 56 -11.31 4.77 -3.56
C GLN A 56 -10.49 3.77 -4.39
N ALA A 57 -9.22 4.07 -4.67
CA ALA A 57 -8.34 3.16 -5.38
C ALA A 57 -8.06 1.85 -4.60
N LEU A 58 -7.99 1.90 -3.27
CA LEU A 58 -7.87 0.71 -2.43
C LEU A 58 -9.14 -0.14 -2.51
N VAL A 59 -10.31 0.47 -2.35
CA VAL A 59 -11.60 -0.24 -2.37
C VAL A 59 -11.80 -0.94 -3.71
N TYR A 60 -11.50 -0.27 -4.82
CA TYR A 60 -11.53 -0.92 -6.14
C TYR A 60 -10.58 -2.10 -6.22
N TYR A 61 -9.33 -1.95 -5.76
CA TYR A 61 -8.35 -3.02 -5.78
C TYR A 61 -8.78 -4.24 -4.95
N ILE A 62 -9.27 -4.01 -3.72
CA ILE A 62 -9.76 -5.09 -2.84
C ILE A 62 -10.98 -5.75 -3.47
N THR A 63 -11.92 -4.98 -4.00
CA THR A 63 -13.14 -5.50 -4.62
C THR A 63 -12.80 -6.35 -5.84
N ASP A 64 -11.95 -5.85 -6.74
CA ASP A 64 -11.48 -6.60 -7.92
C ASP A 64 -10.78 -7.91 -7.51
N TYR A 65 -9.95 -7.87 -6.46
CA TYR A 65 -9.27 -9.06 -5.96
C TYR A 65 -10.21 -10.08 -5.32
N VAL A 66 -11.17 -9.64 -4.49
CA VAL A 66 -12.12 -10.52 -3.79
C VAL A 66 -13.15 -11.10 -4.75
N THR A 67 -13.61 -10.31 -5.72
CA THR A 67 -14.56 -10.72 -6.75
C THR A 67 -13.89 -11.47 -7.91
N LYS A 68 -12.57 -11.64 -7.86
CA LYS A 68 -11.81 -12.44 -8.81
C LYS A 68 -12.30 -13.89 -8.68
N ASN A 69 -13.26 -14.27 -9.51
CA ASN A 69 -13.76 -15.63 -9.58
C ASN A 69 -12.57 -16.58 -9.73
N GLN A 70 -12.42 -17.50 -8.78
CA GLN A 70 -11.44 -18.58 -8.86
C GLN A 70 -11.86 -19.54 -9.99
N VAL A 71 -11.66 -19.13 -11.24
CA VAL A 71 -11.76 -20.02 -12.40
C VAL A 71 -10.42 -20.72 -12.52
N TRP A 72 -10.20 -21.74 -11.68
CA TRP A 72 -9.04 -22.64 -11.81
C TRP A 72 -9.31 -24.05 -11.28
N LEU A 73 -10.52 -24.59 -11.51
CA LEU A 73 -10.82 -26.01 -11.30
C LEU A 73 -11.76 -26.58 -12.39
N SER A 74 -11.50 -26.23 -13.66
CA SER A 74 -12.06 -26.95 -14.80
C SER A 74 -10.92 -27.50 -15.67
N THR A 75 -10.28 -28.55 -15.18
CA THR A 75 -9.47 -29.49 -15.99
C THR A 75 -9.74 -30.88 -15.46
#